data_AF-J2QZ50-F1
#
_entry.id   AF-J2QZ50-F1
#
_cell.length_a   1.000
_cell.length_b   1.000
_cell.length_c   1.000
_cell.angle_alpha   90.00
_cell.angle_beta   90.00
_cell.angle_gamma   90.00
#
_symmetry.space_group_name_H-M   'P 1'
#
loop_
_entity.id
_entity.type
_entity.pdbx_description
1 polymer ?
#
loop_
_entity_poly.entity_id
_entity_poly.type
_entity_poly.pdbx_seq_one_letter_code
_entity_poly.pdbx_strand_id
1 'polypeptide(L)' 'MIADTPAAPYYAVIFTSVRTEGDMGYAEAAAQMLELAREQPGFLGVESARGDDGLGITVSYWASE' A
#
# COMPACT_ATOMS: atom_id res chain seq x y z
N MET A 1 -10.75 -3.86 3.99
CA MET A 1 -11.43 -2.56 4.20
C MET A 1 -11.02 -1.68 3.03
N ILE A 2 -11.97 -1.00 2.39
CA ILE A 2 -11.72 -0.10 1.24
C ILE A 2 -11.37 1.29 1.78
N ALA A 3 -10.45 1.99 1.12
CA ALA A 3 -10.04 3.34 1.50
C ALA A 3 -11.18 4.35 1.22
N ASP A 4 -11.44 5.26 2.17
CA ASP A 4 -12.44 6.32 2.00
C ASP A 4 -11.82 7.52 1.28
N THR A 5 -11.76 7.45 -0.05
CA THR A 5 -11.16 8.48 -0.89
C THR A 5 -12.17 9.58 -1.27
N PRO A 6 -11.74 10.85 -1.38
CA PRO A 6 -12.59 11.94 -1.86
C PRO A 6 -12.99 11.75 -3.34
N ALA A 7 -13.88 12.61 -3.84
CA ALA A 7 -14.14 12.68 -5.27
C ALA A 7 -12.86 13.04 -6.05
N ALA A 8 -12.70 12.45 -7.24
CA ALA A 8 -11.58 12.72 -8.13
C ALA A 8 -11.44 14.23 -8.47
N PRO A 9 -10.22 14.72 -8.75
CA PRO A 9 -8.98 13.96 -8.97
C PRO A 9 -8.18 13.64 -7.70
N TYR A 10 -7.56 12.47 -7.70
CA TYR A 10 -6.50 12.04 -6.78
C TYR A 10 -5.61 11.02 -7.50
N TYR A 11 -4.46 10.72 -6.94
CA TYR A 11 -3.48 9.80 -7.51
C TYR A 11 -3.55 8.44 -6.81
N ALA A 12 -3.30 7.36 -7.55
CA ALA A 12 -3.18 6.01 -7.02
C ALA A 12 -1.81 5.44 -7.40
N VAL A 13 -1.03 5.05 -6.39
CA VAL A 13 0.26 4.36 -6.57
C VAL A 13 0.01 2.87 -6.36
N ILE A 14 0.22 2.10 -7.42
CA ILE A 14 -0.03 0.64 -7.41
C ILE A 14 1.32 -0.08 -7.36
N PHE A 15 1.57 -0.76 -6.24
CA PHE A 15 2.75 -1.58 -6.02
C PHE A 15 2.36 -3.06 -6.06
N THR A 16 2.91 -3.80 -7.01
CA THR A 16 2.70 -5.25 -7.16
C THR A 16 3.99 -5.99 -6.85
N SER A 17 3.90 -7.04 -6.02
CA SER A 17 5.04 -7.83 -5.56
C SER A 17 4.71 -9.31 -5.52
N VAL A 18 5.68 -10.15 -5.86
CA VAL A 18 5.65 -11.60 -5.59
C VAL A 18 6.66 -11.85 -4.49
N ARG A 19 6.21 -12.40 -3.35
CA ARG A 19 7.14 -12.76 -2.26
C ARG A 19 7.95 -14.00 -2.65
N THR A 20 9.24 -13.97 -2.33
CA THR A 20 10.10 -15.16 -2.35
C THR A 20 9.92 -15.95 -1.05
N GLU A 21 10.23 -17.26 -1.06
CA GLU A 21 10.22 -18.07 0.16
C GLU A 21 11.19 -17.51 1.21
N GLY A 22 10.74 -17.47 2.47
CA GLY A 22 11.43 -16.84 3.59
C GLY A 22 10.96 -15.39 3.82
N ASP A 23 10.18 -15.16 4.88
CA ASP A 23 9.82 -13.81 5.31
C ASP A 23 11.02 -13.19 6.04
N MET A 24 11.98 -12.68 5.27
CA MET A 24 13.23 -12.05 5.73
C MET A 24 12.99 -10.67 6.38
N GLY A 25 12.00 -10.57 7.27
CA GLY A 25 11.56 -9.29 7.88
C GLY A 25 10.77 -8.39 6.94
N TYR A 26 10.35 -8.89 5.77
CA TYR A 26 9.63 -8.08 4.79
C TYR A 26 8.27 -7.62 5.33
N ALA A 27 7.57 -8.48 6.10
CA ALA A 27 6.33 -8.08 6.74
C ALA A 27 6.49 -6.89 7.71
N GLU A 28 7.54 -6.88 8.53
CA GLU A 28 7.84 -5.76 9.44
C GLU A 28 8.21 -4.49 8.68
N ALA A 29 9.10 -4.61 7.68
CA ALA A 29 9.48 -3.48 6.83
C ALA A 29 8.27 -2.89 6.09
N ALA A 30 7.37 -3.74 5.57
CA ALA A 30 6.15 -3.31 4.92
C ALA A 30 5.19 -2.58 5.86
N ALA A 31 5.06 -3.05 7.12
CA ALA A 31 4.27 -2.38 8.14
C ALA A 31 4.86 -1.01 8.51
N GLN A 32 6.18 -0.92 8.70
CA GLN A 32 6.84 0.36 8.97
C GLN A 32 6.71 1.35 7.81
N MET A 33 6.87 0.88 6.57
CA MET A 33 6.68 1.69 5.38
C MET A 33 5.25 2.26 5.32
N LEU A 34 4.25 1.47 5.74
CA LEU A 34 2.87 1.92 5.78
C LEU A 34 2.64 3.03 6.80
N GLU A 35 3.19 2.90 8.01
CA GLU A 35 3.08 3.94 9.03
C GLU A 35 3.77 5.23 8.58
N LEU A 36 4.95 5.14 7.98
CA LEU A 36 5.64 6.31 7.40
C LEU A 36 4.84 6.98 6.27
N ALA A 37 4.16 6.19 5.43
CA ALA A 37 3.31 6.72 4.36
C ALA A 37 2.11 7.50 4.93
N ARG A 38 1.52 7.03 6.04
CA ARG A 38 0.39 7.71 6.71
C ARG A 38 0.76 9.08 7.27
N GLU A 39 2.02 9.28 7.62
CA GLU A 39 2.52 10.57 8.11
C GLU A 39 2.76 11.59 6.99
N GLN A 40 2.80 11.15 5.73
CA GLN A 40 3.07 12.05 4.61
C GLN A 40 1.85 12.93 4.31
N PRO A 41 2.05 14.25 4.08
CA PRO A 41 0.98 15.13 3.65
C PRO A 41 0.32 14.62 2.37
N GLY A 42 -1.01 14.65 2.35
CA GLY A 42 -1.80 14.23 1.19
C GLY A 42 -2.03 12.72 1.09
N PHE A 43 -1.60 11.91 2.07
CA PHE A 43 -2.01 10.51 2.16
C PHE A 43 -3.54 10.40 2.38
N LEU A 44 -4.22 9.68 1.49
CA LEU A 44 -5.69 9.51 1.52
C LEU A 44 -6.12 8.12 1.99
N GLY A 45 -5.23 7.14 1.92
CA GLY A 45 -5.55 5.78 2.31
C GLY A 45 -4.70 4.74 1.58
N VAL A 46 -4.91 3.48 1.96
CA VAL A 46 -4.17 2.35 1.43
C VAL A 46 -5.01 1.09 1.48
N GLU A 47 -4.87 0.27 0.45
CA GLU A 47 -5.44 -1.06 0.35
C GLU A 47 -4.34 -2.05 0.07
N SER A 48 -4.41 -3.23 0.68
CA SER A 48 -3.47 -4.30 0.39
C SER A 48 -4.18 -5.65 0.33
N ALA A 49 -3.85 -6.43 -0.68
CA ALA A 49 -4.34 -7.78 -0.88
C ALA A 49 -3.17 -8.71 -1.21
N ARG A 50 -3.26 -9.95 -0.74
CA ARG A 50 -2.25 -10.99 -0.94
C ARG A 50 -2.97 -12.30 -1.29
N GLY A 51 -2.56 -12.92 -2.39
CA GLY A 51 -2.99 -14.25 -2.79
C GLY A 51 -2.12 -15.36 -2.19
N ASP A 52 -2.64 -16.58 -2.20
CA ASP A 52 -1.95 -17.78 -1.69
C ASP A 52 -0.74 -18.18 -2.55
N ASP A 53 -0.65 -17.66 -3.78
CA ASP A 53 0.49 -17.79 -4.70
C ASP A 53 1.66 -16.84 -4.38
N GLY A 54 1.53 -16.04 -3.32
CA GLY A 54 2.52 -15.05 -2.90
C GLY A 54 2.44 -13.72 -3.66
N LEU A 55 1.60 -13.60 -4.67
CA LEU A 55 1.33 -12.34 -5.37
C LEU A 55 0.54 -11.41 -4.46
N GLY A 56 0.95 -10.15 -4.35
CA GLY A 56 0.18 -9.15 -3.64
C GLY A 56 0.33 -7.77 -4.21
N ILE A 57 -0.73 -7.01 -3.99
CA ILE A 57 -0.96 -5.69 -4.54
C ILE A 57 -1.20 -4.78 -3.36
N THR A 58 -0.48 -3.67 -3.32
CA THR A 58 -0.74 -2.56 -2.40
C THR A 58 -1.02 -1.32 -3.23
N VAL A 59 -2.16 -0.69 -2.97
CA VAL A 59 -2.56 0.56 -3.63
C VAL A 59 -2.61 1.65 -2.56
N SER A 60 -1.85 2.73 -2.74
CA SER A 60 -1.95 3.93 -1.89
C SER A 60 -2.52 5.10 -2.68
N TYR A 61 -3.31 5.94 -1.99
CA TYR A 61 -4.04 7.05 -2.60
C TYR A 61 -3.50 8.38 -2.08
N TRP A 62 -3.38 9.37 -2.98
CA TRP A 62 -2.68 10.63 -2.71
C TRP A 62 -3.41 11.85 -3.28
N ALA A 63 -3.41 12.96 -2.54
CA ALA A 63 -4.08 14.19 -2.95
C ALA A 63 -3.39 14.91 -4.12
N SER A 64 -2.10 14.68 -4.33
CA SER A 64 -1.28 15.28 -5.40
C SER A 64 -0.15 14.34 -5.82
N GLU A 65 0.47 14.65 -6.96
CA GLU A 65 1.73 14.03 -7.44
C GLU A 65 2.92 14.36 -6.53
#